data_AF-A0A5E3ZYQ3-F1
#
_entry.id   AF-A0A5E3ZYQ3-F1
#
_cell.length_a   1.000
_cell.length_b   1.000
_cell.length_c   1.000
_cell.angle_alpha   90.00
_cell.angle_beta   90.00
_cell.angle_gamma   90.00
#
_symmetry.space_group_name_H-M   'P 1'
#
loop_
_entity.id
_entity.type
_entity.pdbx_description
1 polymer ?
#
loop_
_entity_poly.entity_id
_entity_poly.type
_entity_poly.pdbx_seq_one_letter_code
_entity_poly.pdbx_strand_id
1 'polypeptide(L)'
;MVHPIQIADLAYLPVPADDIALVIANSAEWPRWFPNLRLTVTENRGPLGLRWTATGAVDGTSEIWLESVADGTNLHYFLHAAPSGTGSPATQAKRAASLTTFYRFRFKDLVNELRQLLDSDRPAGEDPLQWRVEHPRAREIHEELPAS
;
A
#
# COMPACT_ATOMS: atom_id res chain seq x y z
N MET A 1 -3.93 21.88 11.00
CA MET A 1 -2.47 21.94 10.79
C MET A 1 -2.21 21.50 9.36
N VAL A 2 -1.45 22.25 8.56
CA VAL A 2 -1.14 21.86 7.16
C VAL A 2 0.02 20.89 7.18
N HIS A 3 -0.17 19.69 6.64
CA HIS A 3 0.87 18.68 6.51
C HIS A 3 1.66 18.92 5.21
N PRO A 4 2.98 19.23 5.27
CA PRO A 4 3.76 19.54 4.08
C PRO A 4 4.03 18.31 3.19
N ILE A 5 3.85 17.10 3.71
CA ILE A 5 3.84 15.86 2.91
C ILE A 5 2.39 15.52 2.60
N GLN A 6 2.06 15.52 1.31
CA GLN A 6 0.76 15.12 0.77
C GLN A 6 1.00 14.17 -0.40
N ILE A 7 0.92 12.86 -0.14
CA ILE A 7 0.95 11.84 -1.19
C ILE A 7 -0.48 11.36 -1.43
N ALA A 8 -0.84 11.26 -2.70
CA ALA A 8 -2.05 10.61 -3.19
C ALA A 8 -1.67 9.91 -4.50
N ASP A 9 -1.17 8.69 -4.38
CA ASP A 9 -0.79 7.84 -5.53
C ASP A 9 -1.82 6.73 -5.73
N LEU A 10 -1.89 6.22 -6.95
CA LEU A 10 -2.81 5.16 -7.36
C LEU A 10 -2.08 4.15 -8.24
N ALA A 11 -2.42 2.88 -8.08
CA ALA A 11 -2.09 1.83 -9.02
C ALA A 11 -3.28 0.88 -9.23
N TYR A 12 -3.50 0.47 -10.48
CA TYR A 12 -4.47 -0.58 -10.80
C TYR A 12 -3.82 -1.95 -10.69
N LEU A 13 -4.41 -2.87 -9.94
CA LEU A 13 -4.04 -4.27 -9.86
C LEU A 13 -5.18 -5.12 -10.43
N PRO A 14 -4.93 -6.03 -11.39
CA PRO A 14 -5.93 -6.95 -11.95
C PRO A 14 -6.23 -8.11 -10.98
N VAL A 15 -6.51 -7.75 -9.73
CA VAL A 15 -6.64 -8.64 -8.58
C VAL A 15 -7.80 -8.14 -7.72
N PRO A 16 -8.64 -9.05 -7.17
CA PRO A 16 -9.71 -8.67 -6.24
C PRO A 16 -9.21 -7.93 -4.99
N ALA A 17 -10.06 -7.05 -4.45
CA ALA A 17 -9.71 -6.23 -3.29
C ALA A 17 -9.50 -7.09 -2.03
N ASP A 18 -10.27 -8.17 -1.85
CA ASP A 18 -10.12 -9.11 -0.73
C ASP A 18 -8.72 -9.72 -0.67
N ASP A 19 -8.19 -10.15 -1.82
CA ASP A 19 -6.87 -10.76 -1.94
C ASP A 19 -5.76 -9.78 -1.57
N ILE A 20 -5.88 -8.54 -2.06
CA ILE A 20 -4.94 -7.46 -1.71
C ILE A 20 -5.05 -7.13 -0.21
N ALA A 21 -6.28 -7.06 0.33
CA ALA A 21 -6.55 -6.75 1.73
C ALA A 21 -5.87 -7.73 2.68
N LEU A 22 -5.89 -9.03 2.35
CA LEU A 22 -5.19 -10.07 3.12
C LEU A 22 -3.68 -9.81 3.19
N VAL A 23 -3.06 -9.48 2.05
CA VAL A 23 -1.61 -9.23 1.99
C VAL A 23 -1.23 -7.95 2.73
N ILE A 24 -1.95 -6.84 2.52
CA ILE A 24 -1.60 -5.57 3.18
C ILE A 24 -1.89 -5.57 4.68
N ALA A 25 -2.75 -6.46 5.17
CA ALA A 25 -3.02 -6.63 6.59
C ALA A 25 -1.88 -7.33 7.35
N ASN A 26 -0.95 -7.99 6.65
CA ASN A 26 0.23 -8.59 7.26
C ASN A 26 1.19 -7.49 7.77
N SER A 27 1.14 -7.24 9.08
CA SER A 27 1.92 -6.18 9.70
C SER A 27 3.43 -6.43 9.70
N ALA A 28 3.87 -7.67 9.52
CA ALA A 28 5.29 -8.02 9.43
C ALA A 28 5.96 -7.42 8.18
N GLU A 29 5.20 -7.16 7.12
CA GLU A 29 5.72 -6.57 5.87
C GLU A 29 5.81 -5.04 5.91
N TRP A 30 5.10 -4.38 6.83
CA TRP A 30 5.03 -2.91 6.87
C TRP A 30 6.38 -2.23 7.06
N PRO A 31 7.30 -2.70 7.93
CA PRO A 31 8.62 -2.07 8.05
C PRO A 31 9.43 -2.14 6.76
N ARG A 32 9.16 -3.15 5.92
CA ARG A 32 9.80 -3.28 4.62
C ARG A 32 9.17 -2.33 3.62
N TRP A 33 7.84 -2.28 3.49
CA TRP A 33 7.20 -1.34 2.57
C TRP A 33 7.36 0.12 2.99
N PHE A 34 7.17 0.43 4.27
CA PHE A 34 7.20 1.79 4.81
C PHE A 34 8.34 1.96 5.83
N PRO A 35 9.60 1.86 5.39
CA PRO A 35 10.73 1.92 6.30
C PRO A 35 10.77 3.25 7.05
N ASN A 36 11.22 3.19 8.30
CA ASN A 36 11.26 4.29 9.25
C ASN A 36 9.89 4.85 9.67
N LEU A 37 8.78 4.27 9.21
CA LEU A 37 7.48 4.52 9.78
C LEU A 37 7.18 3.49 10.88
N ARG A 38 6.55 3.97 11.95
CA ARG A 38 5.83 3.13 12.91
C ARG A 38 4.35 3.36 12.67
N LEU A 39 3.70 2.34 12.10
CA LEU A 39 2.30 2.37 11.76
C LEU A 39 1.47 1.75 12.88
N THR A 40 0.41 2.44 13.29
CA THR A 40 -0.58 1.91 14.24
C THR A 40 -1.93 1.95 13.55
N VAL A 41 -2.59 0.79 13.43
CA VAL A 41 -3.90 0.69 12.77
C VAL A 41 -4.91 1.52 13.56
N THR A 42 -5.53 2.47 12.87
CA THR A 42 -6.68 3.22 13.39
C THR A 42 -7.99 2.63 12.91
N GLU A 43 -8.03 2.14 11.66
CA GLU A 43 -9.18 1.42 11.10
C GLU A 43 -8.70 0.27 10.20
N ASN A 44 -9.26 -0.91 10.40
CA ASN A 44 -9.20 -2.00 9.43
C ASN A 44 -10.58 -2.18 8.81
N ARG A 45 -10.69 -1.90 7.51
CA ARG A 45 -11.95 -1.90 6.76
C ARG A 45 -12.03 -3.08 5.80
N GLY A 46 -11.21 -4.11 6.03
CA GLY A 46 -11.17 -5.33 5.21
C GLY A 46 -10.94 -5.00 3.73
N PRO A 47 -11.86 -5.38 2.82
CA PRO A 47 -11.72 -5.11 1.38
C PRO A 47 -11.72 -3.63 0.98
N LEU A 48 -12.01 -2.71 1.90
CA LEU A 48 -11.86 -1.26 1.66
C LEU A 48 -10.47 -0.75 2.07
N GLY A 49 -9.61 -1.60 2.63
CA GLY A 49 -8.23 -1.27 3.01
C GLY A 49 -8.05 -0.78 4.46
N LEU A 50 -6.92 -0.14 4.73
CA LEU A 50 -6.40 0.15 6.07
C LEU A 50 -6.12 1.64 6.26
N ARG A 51 -6.32 2.12 7.49
CA ARG A 51 -5.86 3.43 7.94
C ARG A 51 -4.93 3.27 9.12
N TRP A 52 -3.92 4.13 9.15
CA TRP A 52 -2.94 4.17 10.21
C TRP A 52 -2.68 5.59 10.71
N THR A 53 -2.36 5.69 11.99
CA THR A 53 -1.45 6.75 12.46
C THR A 53 -0.02 6.38 12.04
N ALA A 54 0.70 7.34 11.48
CA ALA A 54 2.08 7.18 11.02
C ALA A 54 3.02 8.04 11.87
N THR A 55 3.93 7.39 12.60
CA THR A 55 4.96 8.05 13.41
C THR A 55 6.37 7.61 12.99
N GLY A 56 7.42 8.16 13.60
CA GLY A 56 8.81 7.82 13.28
C GLY A 56 9.46 8.91 12.44
N ALA A 57 9.75 8.64 11.16
CA ALA A 57 10.29 9.64 10.23
C ALA A 57 9.31 10.80 9.95
N VAL A 58 8.02 10.56 10.13
CA VAL A 58 6.94 11.55 9.99
C VAL A 58 6.03 11.52 11.22
N ASP A 59 5.16 12.52 11.33
CA ASP A 59 4.02 12.56 12.25
C ASP A 59 2.76 12.93 11.44
N GLY A 60 1.78 12.02 11.42
CA GLY A 60 0.55 12.18 10.65
C GLY A 60 -0.23 10.89 10.46
N THR A 61 -0.92 10.78 9.33
CA THR A 61 -1.78 9.64 8.97
C THR A 61 -1.40 9.05 7.62
N SER A 62 -1.62 7.75 7.47
CA SER A 62 -1.48 7.06 6.18
C SER A 62 -2.68 6.15 5.94
N GLU A 63 -3.01 5.94 4.67
CA GLU A 63 -4.15 5.11 4.27
C GLU A 63 -3.79 4.34 2.99
N ILE A 64 -4.16 3.06 2.97
CA ILE A 64 -4.40 2.34 1.74
C ILE A 64 -5.92 2.20 1.61
N TRP A 65 -6.48 2.73 0.53
CA TRP A 65 -7.88 2.52 0.17
C TRP A 65 -7.93 1.62 -1.06
N LEU A 66 -8.71 0.56 -0.96
CA LEU A 66 -8.96 -0.37 -2.05
C LEU A 66 -10.35 -0.08 -2.63
N GLU A 67 -10.37 0.23 -3.91
CA GLU A 67 -11.58 0.46 -4.69
C GLU A 67 -11.68 -0.64 -5.75
N SER A 68 -12.64 -1.56 -5.58
CA SER A 68 -12.92 -2.58 -6.59
C SER A 68 -13.46 -1.92 -7.86
N VAL A 69 -12.82 -2.20 -8.99
CA VAL A 69 -13.19 -1.65 -10.31
C VAL A 69 -13.12 -2.75 -11.36
N ALA A 70 -14.21 -2.96 -12.10
CA ALA A 70 -14.31 -3.93 -13.19
C ALA A 70 -13.69 -5.32 -12.83
N ASP A 71 -12.56 -5.65 -13.44
CA ASP A 71 -11.79 -6.90 -13.36
C ASP A 71 -10.66 -6.86 -12.31
N GLY A 72 -10.58 -5.83 -11.48
CA GLY A 72 -9.53 -5.68 -10.49
C GLY A 72 -9.81 -4.63 -9.43
N THR A 73 -8.74 -3.97 -8.98
CA THR A 73 -8.76 -3.02 -7.85
C THR A 73 -7.84 -1.85 -8.12
N ASN A 74 -8.37 -0.64 -7.91
CA ASN A 74 -7.59 0.56 -7.71
C ASN A 74 -7.07 0.60 -6.27
N LEU A 75 -5.76 0.47 -6.11
CA LEU A 75 -5.06 0.64 -4.83
C LEU A 75 -4.61 2.10 -4.72
N HIS A 76 -5.30 2.86 -3.88
CA HIS A 76 -4.97 4.23 -3.54
C HIS A 76 -4.08 4.27 -2.31
N TYR A 77 -2.99 5.04 -2.35
CA TYR A 77 -2.10 5.29 -1.23
C TYR A 77 -2.06 6.76 -0.86
N PHE A 78 -2.38 7.04 0.40
CA PHE A 78 -2.34 8.37 0.98
C PHE A 78 -1.33 8.46 2.11
N LEU A 79 -0.57 9.56 2.14
CA LEU A 79 0.26 9.95 3.28
C LEU A 79 0.10 11.45 3.53
N HIS A 80 -0.51 11.79 4.66
CA HIS A 80 -0.70 13.16 5.11
C HIS A 80 0.08 13.35 6.41
N ALA A 81 1.27 13.96 6.30
CA ALA A 81 2.16 14.07 7.45
C ALA A 81 3.11 15.27 7.41
N ALA A 82 3.76 15.54 8.54
CA ALA A 82 4.91 16.43 8.63
C ALA A 82 6.18 15.62 8.92
N PRO A 83 7.37 16.05 8.44
CA PRO A 83 8.63 15.46 8.88
C PRO A 83 8.79 15.60 10.39
N SER A 84 9.15 14.49 11.05
CA SER A 84 9.47 14.51 12.48
C SER A 84 10.75 15.30 12.76
N GLY A 85 10.88 15.76 14.00
CA GLY A 85 12.07 16.44 14.50
C GLY A 85 12.06 17.95 14.26
N THR A 86 13.11 18.61 14.74
CA THR A 86 13.25 20.07 14.69
C THR A 86 14.18 20.51 13.57
N GLY A 87 14.02 21.76 13.14
CA GLY A 87 14.86 22.37 12.11
C GLY A 87 14.31 23.72 11.67
N SER A 88 15.12 24.46 10.92
CA SER A 88 14.64 25.67 10.25
C SER A 88 13.51 25.33 9.27
N PRO A 89 12.61 26.27 8.94
CA PRO A 89 11.57 26.05 7.94
C PRO A 89 12.10 25.53 6.60
N ALA A 90 13.25 26.05 6.14
CA ALA A 90 13.90 25.60 4.90
C ALA A 90 14.39 24.14 5.01
N THR A 91 14.92 23.74 6.15
CA THR A 91 15.34 22.35 6.40
C THR A 91 14.13 21.41 6.43
N GLN A 92 13.04 21.79 7.10
CA GLN A 92 11.81 21.00 7.15
C GLN A 92 11.19 20.83 5.77
N ALA A 93 11.16 21.88 4.95
CA ALA A 93 10.66 21.81 3.58
C ALA A 93 11.49 20.84 2.71
N LYS A 94 12.82 20.88 2.80
CA LYS A 94 13.70 19.93 2.10
C LYS A 94 13.45 18.48 2.54
N ARG A 95 13.32 18.24 3.85
CA ARG A 95 13.00 16.90 4.38
C ARG A 95 11.65 16.40 3.88
N ALA A 96 10.63 17.26 3.87
CA ALA A 96 9.31 16.93 3.35
C ALA A 96 9.41 16.49 1.88
N ALA A 97 10.10 17.25 1.04
CA ALA A 97 10.30 16.89 -0.37
C ALA A 97 11.01 15.54 -0.53
N SER A 98 12.10 15.30 0.21
CA SER A 98 12.83 14.03 0.17
C SER A 98 11.98 12.84 0.63
N LEU A 99 11.24 12.98 1.74
CA LEU A 99 10.36 11.93 2.26
C LEU A 99 9.18 11.65 1.31
N THR A 100 8.61 12.70 0.69
CA THR A 100 7.59 12.55 -0.36
C THR A 100 8.13 11.67 -1.49
N THR A 101 9.27 12.03 -2.08
CA THR A 101 9.87 11.24 -3.17
C THR A 101 10.16 9.80 -2.73
N PHE A 102 10.73 9.63 -1.54
CA PHE A 102 11.08 8.31 -0.99
C PHE A 102 9.86 7.40 -0.85
N TYR A 103 8.78 7.87 -0.20
CA TYR A 103 7.59 7.03 0.02
C TYR A 103 6.79 6.76 -1.25
N ARG A 104 6.89 7.61 -2.29
CA ARG A 104 6.32 7.29 -3.62
C ARG A 104 7.05 6.14 -4.30
N PHE A 105 8.38 6.06 -4.15
CA PHE A 105 9.12 4.89 -4.65
C PHE A 105 8.78 3.63 -3.86
N ARG A 106 8.70 3.74 -2.54
CA ARG A 106 8.27 2.62 -1.69
C ARG A 106 6.87 2.10 -2.03
N PHE A 107 5.94 2.99 -2.37
CA PHE A 107 4.63 2.60 -2.87
C PHE A 107 4.72 1.79 -4.16
N LYS A 108 5.56 2.20 -5.11
CA LYS A 108 5.80 1.44 -6.35
C LYS A 108 6.39 0.06 -6.08
N ASP A 109 7.30 -0.05 -5.12
CA ASP A 109 7.88 -1.34 -4.72
C ASP A 109 6.81 -2.28 -4.15
N LEU A 110 5.95 -1.78 -3.25
CA LEU A 110 4.78 -2.51 -2.74
C LEU A 110 3.87 -2.98 -3.88
N VAL A 111 3.53 -2.11 -4.84
CA VAL A 111 2.66 -2.46 -5.96
C VAL A 111 3.29 -3.54 -6.84
N ASN A 112 4.58 -3.43 -7.14
CA ASN A 112 5.29 -4.44 -7.94
C ASN A 112 5.31 -5.80 -7.26
N GLU A 113 5.47 -5.82 -5.94
CA GLU A 113 5.42 -7.04 -5.18
C GLU A 113 4.03 -7.65 -5.13
N LEU A 114 2.98 -6.84 -4.94
CA LEU A 114 1.60 -7.33 -5.02
C LEU A 114 1.32 -7.97 -6.38
N ARG A 115 1.83 -7.41 -7.49
CA ARG A 115 1.73 -8.05 -8.81
C ARG A 115 2.45 -9.39 -8.87
N GLN A 116 3.67 -9.44 -8.33
CA GLN A 116 4.46 -10.68 -8.33
C GLN A 116 3.82 -11.76 -7.45
N LEU A 117 3.19 -11.38 -6.35
CA LEU A 117 2.56 -12.34 -5.44
C LEU A 117 1.19 -12.81 -5.95
N LEU A 118 0.41 -11.92 -6.56
CA LEU A 118 -1.02 -12.15 -6.79
C LEU A 118 -1.41 -12.32 -8.28
N ASP A 119 -0.50 -12.07 -9.21
CA ASP A 119 -0.79 -12.06 -10.65
C ASP A 119 0.40 -12.53 -11.52
N SER A 120 1.45 -13.13 -10.95
CA SER A 120 2.68 -13.47 -11.69
C SER A 120 2.48 -14.48 -12.82
N ASP A 121 1.54 -15.40 -12.63
CA ASP A 121 1.39 -16.56 -13.51
C ASP A 121 0.46 -16.27 -14.69
N ARG A 122 -0.23 -15.13 -14.67
CA ARG A 122 -1.13 -14.73 -15.75
C ARG A 122 -0.34 -14.24 -16.96
N PRO A 123 -0.46 -14.87 -18.14
CA PRO A 123 0.18 -14.37 -19.34
C PRO A 123 -0.30 -12.96 -19.70
N ALA A 124 0.60 -12.17 -20.29
CA ALA A 124 0.26 -10.83 -20.74
C ALA A 124 -0.82 -10.89 -21.82
N GLY A 125 -1.89 -10.12 -21.63
CA GLY A 125 -3.03 -10.04 -22.56
C GLY A 125 -4.22 -10.92 -22.21
N GLU A 126 -4.09 -11.84 -21.25
CA GLU A 126 -5.22 -12.64 -20.75
C GLU A 126 -6.15 -11.80 -19.87
N ASP A 127 -7.46 -12.02 -19.98
CA ASP A 127 -8.45 -11.35 -19.14
C ASP A 127 -8.31 -11.81 -17.67
N PRO A 128 -8.17 -10.89 -16.69
CA PRO A 128 -7.94 -11.28 -15.30
C PRO A 128 -9.07 -12.12 -14.69
N LEU A 129 -10.32 -11.85 -15.05
CA LEU A 129 -11.47 -12.58 -14.52
C LEU A 129 -11.53 -13.99 -15.13
N GLN A 130 -11.40 -14.12 -16.44
CA GLN A 130 -11.39 -15.41 -17.13
C GLN A 130 -10.22 -16.27 -16.64
N TRP A 131 -9.01 -15.72 -16.61
CA TRP A 131 -7.82 -16.45 -16.19
C TRP A 131 -7.98 -17.05 -14.78
N ARG A 132 -8.53 -16.30 -13.82
CA ARG A 132 -8.75 -16.77 -12.45
C ARG A 132 -9.87 -17.81 -12.33
N VAL A 133 -10.89 -17.75 -13.18
CA VAL A 133 -11.93 -18.80 -13.23
C VAL A 133 -11.32 -20.12 -13.70
N GLU A 134 -10.44 -20.06 -14.69
CA GLU A 134 -9.79 -21.23 -15.28
C GLU A 134 -8.67 -21.80 -14.39
N HIS A 135 -8.06 -20.97 -13.54
CA HIS A 135 -6.92 -21.33 -12.70
C HIS A 135 -7.20 -21.12 -11.19
N PRO A 136 -8.11 -21.90 -10.60
CA PRO A 136 -8.54 -21.71 -9.20
C PRO A 136 -7.43 -21.95 -8.17
N ARG A 137 -6.33 -22.64 -8.52
CA ARG A 137 -5.15 -22.78 -7.65
C ARG A 137 -4.45 -21.46 -7.34
N ALA A 138 -4.63 -20.43 -8.17
CA ALA A 138 -4.21 -19.08 -7.82
C ALA A 138 -4.97 -18.53 -6.58
N ARG A 139 -6.09 -19.15 -6.16
CA ARG A 139 -6.77 -18.87 -4.88
C ARG A 139 -6.19 -19.66 -3.70
N GLU A 140 -5.49 -20.76 -3.91
CA GLU A 140 -5.00 -21.65 -2.84
C GLU A 140 -3.68 -21.17 -2.21
N ILE A 141 -2.85 -20.41 -2.95
CA ILE A 141 -1.62 -19.75 -2.43
C ILE A 141 -1.93 -18.83 -1.22
N HIS A 142 -3.21 -18.48 -1.02
CA HIS A 142 -3.72 -17.60 0.01
C HIS A 142 -3.94 -18.24 1.39
N GLU A 143 -4.02 -19.58 1.51
CA GLU A 143 -4.19 -20.25 2.82
C GLU A 143 -2.86 -20.54 3.53
N GLU A 144 -1.73 -20.47 2.84
CA GLU A 144 -0.40 -20.74 3.42
C GLU A 144 0.34 -19.49 3.92
N LEU A 145 -0.24 -18.29 3.76
CA LEU A 145 0.32 -17.09 4.36
C LEU A 145 0.15 -17.17 5.89
N PRO A 146 1.23 -17.19 6.68
CA PRO A 146 1.11 -17.36 8.12
C PRO A 146 0.36 -16.18 8.72
N ALA A 147 -0.71 -16.48 9.45
CA ALA A 147 -1.33 -15.53 10.35
C ALA A 147 -0.33 -15.14 11.44
N SER A 148 0.23 -13.93 11.39
CA SER A 148 0.89 -13.27 12.54
C SER A 148 1.02 -11.77 12.31
#